data_AF-A0A7J3KAH4-F1
#
_entry.id   AF-A0A7J3KAH4-F1
#
_cell.length_a   1.000
_cell.length_b   1.000
_cell.length_c   1.000
_cell.angle_alpha   90.00
_cell.angle_beta   90.00
_cell.angle_gamma   90.00
#
_symmetry.space_group_name_H-M   'P 1'
#
loop_
_entity.id
_entity.type
_entity.pdbx_description
1 polymer ?
#
loop_
_entity_poly.entity_id
_entity_poly.type
_entity_poly.pdbx_seq_one_letter_code
_entity_poly.pdbx_strand_id
1 'polypeptide(L)'
;MESDPCGRHYLNEVVRTEIAEYCRGRWVAVEGGALSSRVFLRYWRDGRPLSISSPKDVLDLLKNFSGIKPRSIYGSINVYKSLSDKSDLEDPANIAYVTPIWDIDGDLGEWKGVIEAARIIVGELERLGITKSVFIKWSGEGAHVHVHEKCFSSEVLSNYNPLDIAYSLVDFVLEKCREKMLDLTSGFSSVKVENEIDLKRVFTAPLSLHRRRNLCCVCLKPDELDSFEVEWANPECFKHNPDWKRYVEGEGDDAAIEAIKAVGGYRGWLNADARVRTVISAPKKDGLGYGRDLREGGIGRFQVMALLQAARYYLLTGDLDKAKSFGLNRAIFYAWAKRHGGKTPPKKITCARDSAAGSASKEREFHLGDEVALMSKNGWFAIGGQEQRPEDYDSQIAKRIDSVVRYGDAWEAAIEYLKRFSRETLLSQQKFFKEVYEPVRDSFLEKVLSKRGGGKAEGLAGWL
;
A
#
# COMPACT_ATOMS: atom_id res chain seq x y z
N MET A 1 11.31 -9.52 28.56
CA MET A 1 10.01 -8.86 28.34
C MET A 1 9.92 -7.57 29.14
N GLU A 2 10.32 -7.53 30.41
CA GLU A 2 10.22 -6.32 31.25
C GLU A 2 11.13 -5.14 30.86
N SER A 3 12.28 -5.39 30.22
CA SER A 3 13.20 -4.31 29.78
C SER A 3 12.87 -3.72 28.40
N ASP A 4 11.95 -4.32 27.64
CA ASP A 4 11.53 -3.85 26.32
C ASP A 4 10.22 -3.03 26.46
N PRO A 5 10.18 -1.75 26.02
CA PRO A 5 8.95 -0.94 26.03
C PRO A 5 7.74 -1.65 25.41
N CYS A 6 7.94 -2.48 24.38
CA CYS A 6 6.86 -3.25 23.76
C CYS A 6 6.35 -4.35 24.69
N GLY A 7 7.26 -5.06 25.36
CA GLY A 7 6.92 -6.08 26.34
C GLY A 7 6.15 -5.50 27.53
N ARG A 8 6.56 -4.33 28.04
CA ARG A 8 5.86 -3.64 29.15
C ARG A 8 4.42 -3.29 28.80
N HIS A 9 4.17 -2.80 27.58
CA HIS A 9 2.82 -2.50 27.10
C HIS A 9 1.88 -3.71 27.18
N TYR A 10 2.33 -4.87 26.68
CA TYR A 10 1.53 -6.10 26.69
C TYR A 10 1.44 -6.80 28.06
N LEU A 11 2.18 -6.35 29.07
CA LEU A 11 1.98 -6.82 30.45
C LEU A 11 0.77 -6.15 31.12
N ASN A 12 0.35 -4.98 30.63
CA ASN A 12 -0.85 -4.30 31.11
C ASN A 12 -2.07 -5.21 30.95
N GLU A 13 -2.83 -5.40 32.03
CA GLU A 13 -4.00 -6.27 32.05
C GLU A 13 -5.12 -5.77 31.13
N VAL A 14 -5.36 -4.46 31.09
CA VAL A 14 -6.35 -3.84 30.20
C VAL A 14 -6.02 -4.15 28.74
N VAL A 15 -4.75 -3.99 28.35
CA VAL A 15 -4.27 -4.28 26.99
C VAL A 15 -4.53 -5.74 26.62
N ARG A 16 -4.20 -6.70 27.50
CA ARG A 16 -4.40 -8.12 27.23
C ARG A 16 -5.87 -8.50 27.14
N THR A 17 -6.71 -7.91 27.99
CA THR A 17 -8.16 -8.15 27.98
C THR A 17 -8.79 -7.64 26.69
N GLU A 18 -8.50 -6.40 26.29
CA GLU A 18 -9.03 -5.83 25.04
C GLU A 18 -8.61 -6.63 23.80
N ILE A 19 -7.35 -7.06 23.73
CA ILE A 19 -6.85 -7.90 22.62
C ILE A 19 -7.56 -9.26 22.62
N ALA A 20 -7.65 -9.92 23.78
CA ALA A 20 -8.27 -11.24 23.88
C ALA A 20 -9.75 -11.23 23.54
N GLU A 21 -10.49 -10.21 23.95
CA GLU A 21 -11.91 -10.07 23.65
C GLU A 21 -12.14 -9.78 22.17
N TYR A 22 -11.34 -8.90 21.56
CA TYR A 22 -11.42 -8.65 20.12
C TYR A 22 -11.07 -9.89 19.30
N CYS A 23 -10.00 -10.60 19.66
CA CYS A 23 -9.51 -11.75 18.91
C CYS A 23 -10.30 -13.05 19.14
N ARG A 24 -11.25 -13.09 20.08
CA ARG A 24 -12.02 -14.29 20.41
C ARG A 24 -12.77 -14.80 19.18
N GLY A 25 -12.51 -16.05 18.80
CA GLY A 25 -13.09 -16.69 17.61
C GLY A 25 -12.55 -16.16 16.27
N ARG A 26 -11.57 -15.24 16.27
CA ARG A 26 -10.92 -14.72 15.06
C ARG A 26 -9.61 -15.45 14.80
N TRP A 27 -9.27 -15.59 13.52
CA TRP A 27 -7.96 -16.05 13.11
C TRP A 27 -6.94 -14.94 13.33
N VAL A 28 -5.99 -15.20 14.24
CA VAL A 28 -5.01 -14.21 14.69
C VAL A 28 -3.78 -14.18 13.78
N ALA A 29 -3.20 -13.00 13.63
CA ALA A 29 -1.86 -12.84 13.09
C ALA A 29 -0.98 -12.07 14.08
N VAL A 30 0.31 -12.38 14.06
CA VAL A 30 1.33 -11.65 14.81
C VAL A 30 2.43 -11.18 13.89
N GLU A 31 2.79 -9.91 13.99
CA GLU A 31 3.84 -9.28 13.22
C GLU A 31 4.99 -8.87 14.14
N GLY A 32 6.22 -9.11 13.68
CA GLY A 32 7.44 -8.69 14.34
C GLY A 32 8.60 -8.54 13.35
N GLY A 33 9.80 -8.40 13.90
CA GLY A 33 11.06 -8.32 13.18
C GLY A 33 11.62 -6.91 13.09
N ALA A 34 12.87 -6.79 12.64
CA ALA A 34 13.50 -5.50 12.42
C ALA A 34 12.88 -4.77 11.20
N LEU A 35 13.13 -3.46 11.09
CA LEU A 35 12.63 -2.61 9.98
C LEU A 35 12.94 -3.18 8.58
N SER A 36 14.02 -3.96 8.44
CA SER A 36 14.45 -4.61 7.19
C SER A 36 13.98 -6.07 7.04
N SER A 37 13.42 -6.69 8.08
CA SER A 37 13.03 -8.11 8.08
C SER A 37 11.64 -8.28 8.71
N ARG A 38 10.59 -8.01 7.93
CA ARG A 38 9.20 -8.19 8.36
C ARG A 38 8.86 -9.67 8.47
N VAL A 39 8.39 -10.12 9.63
CA VAL A 39 7.87 -11.48 9.82
C VAL A 39 6.39 -11.39 10.20
N PHE A 40 5.54 -12.06 9.44
CA PHE A 40 4.09 -12.08 9.63
C PHE A 40 3.62 -13.52 9.78
N LEU A 41 3.21 -13.91 10.99
CA LEU A 41 2.86 -15.29 11.32
C LEU A 41 1.37 -15.40 11.60
N ARG A 42 0.76 -16.47 11.07
CA ARG A 42 -0.66 -16.77 11.25
C ARG A 42 -0.94 -18.20 11.69
N TYR A 43 0.10 -19.01 11.83
CA TYR A 43 -0.01 -20.42 12.20
C TYR A 43 1.01 -20.77 13.27
N TRP A 44 0.63 -21.74 14.11
CA TRP A 44 1.57 -22.46 14.96
C TRP A 44 2.50 -23.33 14.12
N ARG A 45 3.58 -23.84 14.75
CA ARG A 45 4.55 -24.73 14.06
C ARG A 45 3.93 -26.04 13.60
N ASP A 46 2.88 -26.50 14.27
CA ASP A 46 2.10 -27.69 13.91
C ASP A 46 1.09 -27.43 12.77
N GLY A 47 1.00 -26.18 12.29
CA GLY A 47 0.13 -25.79 11.18
C GLY A 47 -1.25 -25.29 11.60
N ARG A 48 -1.62 -25.37 12.89
CA ARG A 48 -2.92 -24.87 13.36
C ARG A 48 -3.02 -23.34 13.25
N PRO A 49 -4.18 -22.78 12.89
CA PRO A 49 -4.40 -21.33 12.92
C PRO A 49 -4.09 -20.73 14.30
N LEU A 50 -3.47 -19.54 14.34
CA LEU A 50 -3.31 -18.84 15.62
C LEU A 50 -4.67 -18.32 16.11
N SER A 51 -4.90 -18.44 17.41
CA SER A 51 -6.11 -17.96 18.10
C SER A 51 -5.74 -17.39 19.46
N ILE A 52 -6.50 -16.40 19.92
CA ILE A 52 -6.42 -15.84 21.27
C ILE A 52 -7.85 -15.84 21.83
N SER A 53 -8.05 -16.47 22.97
CA SER A 53 -9.35 -16.59 23.65
C SER A 53 -9.36 -15.97 25.05
N SER A 54 -8.18 -15.86 25.65
CA SER A 54 -7.96 -15.34 27.00
C SER A 54 -6.79 -14.34 27.07
N PRO A 55 -6.74 -13.45 28.07
CA PRO A 55 -5.60 -12.55 28.30
C PRO A 55 -4.25 -13.28 28.47
N LYS A 56 -4.29 -14.54 28.94
CA LYS A 56 -3.08 -15.38 29.09
C LYS A 56 -2.53 -15.79 27.72
N ASP A 57 -3.40 -16.10 26.77
CA ASP A 57 -3.00 -16.53 25.42
C ASP A 57 -2.18 -15.44 24.71
N VAL A 58 -2.45 -14.16 25.01
CA VAL A 58 -1.65 -13.03 24.51
C VAL A 58 -0.19 -13.18 24.94
N LEU A 59 0.06 -13.41 26.23
CA LEU A 59 1.42 -13.58 26.77
C LEU A 59 2.09 -14.84 26.24
N ASP A 60 1.34 -15.95 26.18
CA ASP A 60 1.85 -17.21 25.66
C ASP A 60 2.25 -17.08 24.19
N LEU A 61 1.45 -16.37 23.38
CA LEU A 61 1.76 -16.07 21.98
C LEU A 61 3.04 -15.21 21.87
N LEU A 62 3.15 -14.13 22.63
CA LEU A 62 4.34 -13.27 22.62
C LEU A 62 5.61 -14.03 23.05
N LYS A 63 5.50 -14.93 24.04
CA LYS A 63 6.61 -15.75 24.53
C LYS A 63 7.06 -16.78 23.49
N ASN A 64 6.12 -17.51 22.89
CA ASN A 64 6.40 -18.52 21.87
C ASN A 64 7.04 -17.92 20.60
N PHE A 65 6.66 -16.70 20.24
CA PHE A 65 7.21 -15.98 19.09
C PHE A 65 8.27 -14.94 19.45
N SER A 66 8.81 -14.96 20.67
CA SER A 66 9.83 -14.01 21.15
C SER A 66 11.03 -13.84 20.22
N GLY A 67 11.43 -14.90 19.50
CA GLY A 67 12.52 -14.86 18.53
C GLY A 67 12.33 -13.89 17.37
N ILE A 68 11.08 -13.55 17.01
CA ILE A 68 10.77 -12.54 15.99
C ILE A 68 10.51 -11.15 16.59
N LYS A 69 10.65 -10.96 17.91
CA LYS A 69 10.29 -9.72 18.62
C LYS A 69 8.88 -9.22 18.22
N PRO A 70 7.82 -9.96 18.60
CA PRO A 70 6.45 -9.61 18.25
C PRO A 70 6.11 -8.18 18.68
N ARG A 71 5.50 -7.43 17.77
CA ARG A 71 5.11 -6.04 18.02
C ARG A 71 3.62 -5.81 17.82
N SER A 72 3.01 -6.39 16.79
CA SER A 72 1.61 -6.11 16.45
C SER A 72 0.80 -7.40 16.39
N ILE A 73 -0.41 -7.36 16.93
CA ILE A 73 -1.38 -8.45 16.94
C ILE A 73 -2.59 -8.00 16.11
N TYR A 74 -3.08 -8.90 15.27
CA TYR A 74 -4.20 -8.66 14.36
C TYR A 74 -5.26 -9.75 14.52
N GLY A 75 -6.52 -9.39 14.32
CA GLY A 75 -7.63 -10.32 14.20
C GLY A 75 -8.23 -10.28 12.79
N SER A 76 -8.68 -11.42 12.28
CA SER A 76 -9.43 -11.49 11.03
C SER A 76 -10.75 -10.73 11.11
N ILE A 77 -11.27 -10.28 9.97
CA ILE A 77 -12.63 -9.71 9.91
C ILE A 77 -13.71 -10.74 10.23
N ASN A 78 -13.43 -12.02 9.93
CA ASN A 78 -14.31 -13.15 10.20
C ASN A 78 -14.14 -13.61 11.65
N VAL A 79 -15.26 -13.97 12.27
CA VAL A 79 -15.37 -14.75 13.50
C VAL A 79 -15.86 -16.15 13.10
N TYR A 80 -15.11 -17.17 13.49
CA TYR A 80 -15.32 -18.56 13.09
C TYR A 80 -15.92 -19.38 14.23
N LYS A 81 -16.67 -20.44 13.89
CA LYS A 81 -17.19 -21.43 14.84
C LYS A 81 -16.06 -22.36 15.34
N SER A 82 -15.16 -22.76 14.43
CA SER A 82 -13.95 -23.55 14.68
C SER A 82 -12.71 -22.90 14.06
N LEU A 83 -11.55 -23.05 14.72
CA LEU A 83 -10.23 -22.63 14.25
C LEU A 83 -9.19 -23.76 14.47
N SER A 84 -9.64 -25.00 14.37
CA SER A 84 -8.83 -26.17 14.69
C SER A 84 -7.85 -26.50 13.57
N ASP A 85 -8.29 -26.30 12.33
CA ASP A 85 -7.57 -26.68 11.12
C ASP A 85 -7.53 -25.56 10.07
N LYS A 86 -6.65 -25.69 9.08
CA LYS A 86 -6.52 -24.68 8.01
C LYS A 86 -7.75 -24.61 7.10
N SER A 87 -8.42 -25.75 6.90
CA SER A 87 -9.64 -25.84 6.08
C SER A 87 -10.79 -25.03 6.66
N ASP A 88 -10.83 -24.87 7.98
CA ASP A 88 -11.84 -24.08 8.69
C ASP A 88 -11.87 -22.62 8.20
N LEU A 89 -10.75 -22.11 7.68
CA LEU A 89 -10.61 -20.73 7.23
C LEU A 89 -11.20 -20.49 5.83
N GLU A 90 -11.51 -21.55 5.08
CA GLU A 90 -12.03 -21.48 3.72
C GLU A 90 -13.48 -21.95 3.62
N ASP A 91 -14.03 -22.56 4.67
CA ASP A 91 -15.42 -23.00 4.74
C ASP A 91 -16.37 -21.83 5.03
N PRO A 92 -17.24 -21.43 4.08
CA PRO A 92 -18.22 -20.36 4.29
C PRO A 92 -19.20 -20.66 5.42
N ALA A 93 -19.52 -21.92 5.70
CA ALA A 93 -20.45 -22.33 6.75
C ALA A 93 -19.85 -22.22 8.15
N ASN A 94 -18.52 -22.20 8.25
CA ASN A 94 -17.78 -22.03 9.49
C ASN A 94 -17.68 -20.55 9.91
N ILE A 95 -17.91 -19.61 9.00
CA ILE A 95 -17.96 -18.18 9.30
C ILE A 95 -19.26 -17.89 10.08
N ALA A 96 -19.13 -17.62 11.38
CA ALA A 96 -20.26 -17.26 12.24
C ALA A 96 -20.69 -15.81 12.03
N TYR A 97 -19.72 -14.90 11.92
CA TYR A 97 -19.93 -13.48 11.77
C TYR A 97 -18.80 -12.84 10.96
N VAL A 98 -19.06 -11.69 10.32
CA VAL A 98 -18.02 -10.84 9.73
C VAL A 98 -18.28 -9.40 10.14
N THR A 99 -17.24 -8.71 10.57
CA THR A 99 -17.30 -7.28 10.91
C THR A 99 -17.23 -6.45 9.62
N PRO A 100 -18.25 -5.64 9.30
CA PRO A 100 -18.15 -4.61 8.27
C PRO A 100 -17.15 -3.54 8.69
N ILE A 101 -16.18 -3.24 7.82
CA ILE A 101 -15.06 -2.33 8.10
C ILE A 101 -14.76 -1.46 6.89
N TRP A 102 -14.73 -0.15 7.12
CA TRP A 102 -14.22 0.83 6.17
C TRP A 102 -12.79 1.20 6.56
N ASP A 103 -11.84 0.93 5.68
CA ASP A 103 -10.42 1.23 5.90
C ASP A 103 -10.11 2.64 5.40
N ILE A 104 -9.65 3.52 6.29
CA ILE A 104 -9.33 4.92 6.00
C ILE A 104 -7.85 5.13 6.27
N ASP A 105 -7.07 5.14 5.20
CA ASP A 105 -5.66 5.44 5.22
C ASP A 105 -5.41 6.94 5.04
N GLY A 106 -4.35 7.45 5.67
CA GLY A 106 -3.86 8.80 5.47
C GLY A 106 -2.42 8.95 5.97
N ASP A 107 -1.83 10.12 5.76
CA ASP A 107 -0.58 10.46 6.44
C ASP A 107 -0.88 11.11 7.79
N LEU A 108 -0.01 10.88 8.79
CA LEU A 108 -0.16 11.45 10.13
C LEU A 108 -0.26 12.99 10.14
N GLY A 109 0.31 13.67 9.14
CA GLY A 109 0.19 15.14 9.01
C GLY A 109 -1.21 15.61 8.61
N GLU A 110 -2.01 14.74 7.99
CA GLU A 110 -3.37 15.02 7.52
C GLU A 110 -4.42 14.19 8.30
N TRP A 111 -4.11 13.78 9.54
CA TRP A 111 -4.99 12.91 10.34
C TRP A 111 -6.41 13.47 10.52
N LYS A 112 -6.57 14.81 10.51
CA LYS A 112 -7.89 15.45 10.55
C LYS A 112 -8.77 15.08 9.36
N GLY A 113 -8.17 14.91 8.18
CA GLY A 113 -8.88 14.40 6.99
C GLY A 113 -9.34 12.96 7.16
N VAL A 114 -8.55 12.12 7.84
CA VAL A 114 -8.93 10.73 8.17
C VAL A 114 -10.14 10.71 9.12
N ILE A 115 -10.15 11.57 10.14
CA ILE A 115 -11.27 11.69 11.07
C ILE A 115 -12.52 12.25 10.39
N GLU A 116 -12.37 13.21 9.47
CA GLU A 116 -13.50 13.73 8.71
C GLU A 116 -14.08 12.68 7.75
N ALA A 117 -13.24 11.85 7.13
CA ALA A 117 -13.72 10.70 6.35
C ALA A 117 -14.50 9.72 7.24
N ALA A 118 -14.00 9.44 8.46
CA ALA A 118 -14.71 8.60 9.41
C ALA A 118 -16.07 9.19 9.77
N ARG A 119 -16.16 10.51 9.98
CA ARG A 119 -17.40 11.24 10.24
C ARG A 119 -18.42 11.11 9.10
N ILE A 120 -17.97 11.22 7.86
CA ILE A 120 -18.85 11.08 6.68
C ILE A 120 -19.47 9.68 6.64
N ILE A 121 -18.68 8.62 6.89
CA ILE A 121 -19.17 7.23 6.94
C ILE A 121 -20.13 7.04 8.11
N VAL A 122 -19.77 7.49 9.31
CA VAL A 122 -20.61 7.42 10.51
C VAL A 122 -21.96 8.08 10.25
N GLY A 123 -21.98 9.29 9.68
CA GLY A 123 -23.22 9.99 9.38
C GLY A 123 -24.07 9.32 8.31
N GLU A 124 -23.50 8.47 7.45
CA GLU A 124 -24.28 7.62 6.53
C GLU A 124 -24.83 6.38 7.23
N LEU A 125 -24.04 5.73 8.09
CA LEU A 125 -24.50 4.62 8.93
C LEU A 125 -25.67 5.04 9.84
N GLU A 126 -25.62 6.25 10.39
CA GLU A 126 -26.72 6.81 11.18
C GLU A 126 -28.00 7.01 10.36
N ARG A 127 -27.89 7.45 9.08
CA ARG A 127 -29.06 7.55 8.18
C ARG A 127 -29.65 6.19 7.85
N LEU A 128 -28.82 5.15 7.83
CA LEU A 128 -29.23 3.76 7.67
C LEU A 128 -29.73 3.11 8.98
N GLY A 129 -29.79 3.87 10.08
CA GLY A 129 -30.29 3.41 11.37
C GLY A 129 -29.26 2.69 12.25
N ILE A 130 -28.00 2.56 11.81
CA ILE A 130 -26.94 1.89 12.56
C ILE A 130 -26.18 2.91 13.40
N THR A 131 -26.46 2.97 14.71
CA THR A 131 -25.93 3.99 15.60
C THR A 131 -25.17 3.41 16.80
N LYS A 132 -25.77 2.47 17.53
CA LYS A 132 -25.23 1.93 18.79
C LYS A 132 -24.09 0.95 18.55
N SER A 133 -24.16 0.21 17.44
CA SER A 133 -23.20 -0.81 17.05
C SER A 133 -21.97 -0.25 16.31
N VAL A 134 -21.86 1.08 16.14
CA VAL A 134 -20.70 1.71 15.46
C VAL A 134 -19.57 2.00 16.45
N PHE A 135 -18.34 1.81 16.01
CA PHE A 135 -17.14 2.28 16.70
C PHE A 135 -16.01 2.54 15.70
N ILE A 136 -15.01 3.31 16.11
CA ILE A 136 -13.87 3.67 15.27
C ILE A 136 -12.59 3.15 15.93
N LYS A 137 -11.68 2.59 15.13
CA LYS A 137 -10.32 2.23 15.56
C LYS A 137 -9.32 3.17 14.92
N TRP A 138 -8.56 3.91 15.72
CA TRP A 138 -7.35 4.57 15.23
C TRP A 138 -6.19 3.58 15.26
N SER A 139 -5.64 3.21 14.10
CA SER A 139 -4.64 2.14 13.96
C SER A 139 -3.19 2.63 14.07
N GLY A 140 -3.01 3.95 14.15
CA GLY A 140 -1.71 4.62 14.32
C GLY A 140 -1.29 5.47 13.13
N GLU A 141 -1.68 5.11 11.90
CA GLU A 141 -1.51 5.96 10.70
C GLU A 141 -2.84 6.23 9.97
N GLY A 142 -3.92 5.55 10.35
CA GLY A 142 -5.24 5.71 9.78
C GLY A 142 -6.34 5.34 10.76
N ALA A 143 -7.59 5.40 10.31
CA ALA A 143 -8.77 5.01 11.07
C ALA A 143 -9.52 3.89 10.35
N HIS A 144 -10.20 3.06 11.12
CA HIS A 144 -11.14 2.10 10.60
C HIS A 144 -12.50 2.36 11.24
N VAL A 145 -13.55 2.52 10.44
CA VAL A 145 -14.92 2.55 10.95
C VAL A 145 -15.43 1.12 10.97
N HIS A 146 -15.99 0.70 12.10
CA HIS A 146 -16.48 -0.65 12.34
C HIS A 146 -17.96 -0.63 12.69
N VAL A 147 -18.68 -1.61 12.16
CA VAL A 147 -20.00 -2.01 12.67
C VAL A 147 -19.81 -3.33 13.41
N HIS A 148 -20.27 -3.42 14.65
CA HIS A 148 -20.14 -4.63 15.45
C HIS A 148 -20.92 -5.79 14.79
N GLU A 149 -20.25 -6.90 14.51
CA GLU A 149 -20.79 -7.98 13.65
C GLU A 149 -22.05 -8.67 14.19
N LYS A 150 -22.32 -8.52 15.48
CA LYS A 150 -23.54 -9.05 16.14
C LYS A 150 -24.75 -8.10 16.07
N CYS A 151 -24.67 -6.99 15.34
CA CYS A 151 -25.82 -6.13 15.12
C CYS A 151 -26.82 -6.73 14.11
N PHE A 152 -26.42 -7.76 13.36
CA PHE A 152 -27.29 -8.49 12.44
C PHE A 152 -27.99 -9.63 13.18
N SER A 153 -29.30 -9.75 13.02
CA SER A 153 -30.08 -10.78 13.68
C SER A 153 -29.80 -12.18 13.12
N SER A 154 -30.15 -13.18 13.92
CA SER A 154 -30.13 -14.58 13.48
C SER A 154 -30.98 -14.83 12.22
N GLU A 155 -32.06 -14.07 12.00
CA GLU A 155 -32.91 -14.19 10.80
C GLU A 155 -32.14 -13.80 9.54
N VAL A 156 -31.49 -12.62 9.55
CA VAL A 156 -30.68 -12.17 8.40
C VAL A 156 -29.50 -13.10 8.16
N LEU A 157 -28.79 -13.51 9.22
CA LEU A 157 -27.64 -14.41 9.14
C LEU A 157 -28.00 -15.84 8.70
N SER A 158 -29.26 -16.25 8.84
CA SER A 158 -29.75 -17.53 8.31
C SER A 158 -30.02 -17.50 6.81
N ASN A 159 -30.30 -16.32 6.25
CA ASN A 159 -30.64 -16.13 4.84
C ASN A 159 -29.43 -15.73 3.98
N TYR A 160 -28.42 -15.08 4.56
CA TYR A 160 -27.26 -14.57 3.84
C TYR A 160 -25.95 -14.91 4.56
N ASN A 161 -24.89 -15.19 3.80
CA ASN A 161 -23.58 -15.41 4.40
C ASN A 161 -23.08 -14.10 5.07
N PRO A 162 -22.48 -14.17 6.27
CA PRO A 162 -22.00 -12.96 6.95
C PRO A 162 -20.98 -12.15 6.14
N LEU A 163 -20.16 -12.79 5.29
CA LEU A 163 -19.21 -12.11 4.43
C LEU A 163 -19.92 -11.34 3.29
N ASP A 164 -21.04 -11.85 2.78
CA ASP A 164 -21.86 -11.15 1.77
C ASP A 164 -22.49 -9.88 2.34
N ILE A 165 -23.01 -9.97 3.57
CA ILE A 165 -23.55 -8.82 4.30
C ILE A 165 -22.47 -7.76 4.50
N ALA A 166 -21.32 -8.15 5.05
CA ALA A 166 -20.25 -7.21 5.35
C ALA A 166 -19.69 -6.54 4.09
N TYR A 167 -19.43 -7.30 3.02
CA TYR A 167 -18.95 -6.73 1.77
C TYR A 167 -19.97 -5.76 1.16
N SER A 168 -21.24 -6.18 1.10
CA SER A 168 -22.30 -5.38 0.48
C SER A 168 -22.53 -4.09 1.25
N LEU A 169 -22.60 -4.14 2.57
CA LEU A 169 -22.81 -2.95 3.40
C LEU A 169 -21.66 -1.95 3.26
N VAL A 170 -20.41 -2.43 3.26
CA VAL A 170 -19.24 -1.57 3.09
C VAL A 170 -19.27 -0.87 1.73
N ASP A 171 -19.50 -1.62 0.65
CA ASP A 171 -19.54 -1.10 -0.71
C ASP A 171 -20.70 -0.10 -0.92
N PHE A 172 -21.86 -0.44 -0.38
CA PHE A 172 -23.08 0.37 -0.46
C PHE A 172 -22.92 1.74 0.22
N VAL A 173 -22.37 1.75 1.44
CA VAL A 173 -22.09 3.01 2.16
C VAL A 173 -21.03 3.83 1.44
N LEU A 174 -19.98 3.19 0.89
CA LEU A 174 -18.96 3.92 0.12
C LEU A 174 -19.56 4.60 -1.11
N GLU A 175 -20.48 3.94 -1.81
CA GLU A 175 -21.17 4.54 -2.95
C GLU A 175 -21.99 5.76 -2.53
N LYS A 176 -22.77 5.66 -1.44
CA LYS A 176 -23.55 6.79 -0.91
C LYS A 176 -22.68 7.95 -0.40
N CYS A 177 -21.49 7.66 0.12
CA CYS A 177 -20.55 8.67 0.58
C CYS A 177 -19.68 9.27 -0.53
N ARG A 178 -19.74 8.75 -1.77
CA ARG A 178 -18.77 9.01 -2.84
C ARG A 178 -18.53 10.50 -3.09
N GLU A 179 -19.59 11.28 -3.27
CA GLU A 179 -19.50 12.71 -3.58
C GLU A 179 -18.79 13.48 -2.45
N LYS A 180 -19.27 13.33 -1.21
CA LYS A 180 -18.69 13.99 -0.03
C LYS A 180 -17.22 13.57 0.21
N MET A 181 -16.89 12.32 -0.07
CA MET A 181 -15.53 11.81 0.05
C MET A 181 -14.60 12.39 -1.03
N LEU A 182 -15.08 12.57 -2.25
CA LEU A 182 -14.30 13.21 -3.32
C LEU A 182 -14.02 14.69 -3.00
N ASP A 183 -15.01 15.40 -2.45
CA ASP A 183 -14.83 16.77 -1.99
C ASP A 183 -13.80 16.85 -0.86
N LEU A 184 -13.87 15.95 0.13
CA LEU A 184 -12.92 15.88 1.22
C LEU A 184 -11.49 15.60 0.73
N THR A 185 -11.31 14.59 -0.12
CA THR A 185 -9.99 14.20 -0.63
C THR A 185 -9.35 15.26 -1.53
N SER A 186 -10.14 16.20 -2.05
CA SER A 186 -9.61 17.38 -2.76
C SER A 186 -8.85 18.34 -1.82
N GLY A 187 -9.23 18.39 -0.53
CA GLY A 187 -8.53 19.14 0.51
C GLY A 187 -7.47 18.33 1.28
N PHE A 188 -7.59 17.00 1.29
CA PHE A 188 -6.68 16.08 1.98
C PHE A 188 -6.20 14.97 1.04
N SER A 189 -5.15 15.27 0.29
CA SER A 189 -4.69 14.42 -0.82
C SER A 189 -4.15 13.05 -0.40
N SER A 190 -3.74 12.89 0.87
CA SER A 190 -3.26 11.61 1.40
C SER A 190 -4.38 10.67 1.81
N VAL A 191 -5.61 11.17 1.99
CA VAL A 191 -6.74 10.39 2.49
C VAL A 191 -7.25 9.43 1.41
N LYS A 192 -7.38 8.16 1.79
CA LYS A 192 -7.86 7.08 0.94
C LYS A 192 -8.81 6.21 1.74
N VAL A 193 -9.98 5.93 1.17
CA VAL A 193 -10.99 5.06 1.76
C VAL A 193 -11.19 3.85 0.86
N GLU A 194 -11.15 2.64 1.43
CA GLU A 194 -11.22 1.39 0.67
C GLU A 194 -12.19 0.37 1.25
N ASN A 195 -12.85 -0.38 0.36
CA ASN A 195 -13.48 -1.65 0.70
C ASN A 195 -12.41 -2.75 0.70
N GLU A 196 -11.92 -3.09 1.89
CA GLU A 196 -10.88 -4.10 2.09
C GLU A 196 -11.40 -5.45 2.59
N ILE A 197 -12.73 -5.64 2.56
CA ILE A 197 -13.40 -6.88 2.94
C ILE A 197 -12.93 -8.01 2.01
N ASP A 198 -12.29 -9.00 2.62
CA ASP A 198 -11.75 -10.19 1.95
C ASP A 198 -11.71 -11.35 2.94
N LEU A 199 -11.92 -12.57 2.45
CA LEU A 199 -11.99 -13.79 3.24
C LEU A 199 -10.84 -13.93 4.25
N LYS A 200 -9.62 -13.48 3.91
CA LYS A 200 -8.43 -13.62 4.76
C LYS A 200 -7.93 -12.30 5.36
N ARG A 201 -8.69 -11.21 5.23
CA ARG A 201 -8.33 -9.87 5.74
C ARG A 201 -8.21 -9.87 7.26
N VAL A 202 -7.24 -9.13 7.77
CA VAL A 202 -7.03 -8.88 9.20
C VAL A 202 -6.83 -7.39 9.46
N PHE A 203 -7.20 -6.95 10.66
CA PHE A 203 -6.95 -5.59 11.15
C PHE A 203 -6.32 -5.63 12.54
N THR A 204 -5.58 -4.57 12.87
CA THR A 204 -4.89 -4.43 14.16
C THR A 204 -5.88 -4.56 15.31
N ALA A 205 -5.57 -5.40 16.30
CA ALA A 205 -6.40 -5.56 17.48
C ALA A 205 -6.39 -4.27 18.34
N PRO A 206 -7.49 -3.93 19.04
CA PRO A 206 -7.50 -2.86 20.03
C PRO A 206 -6.34 -2.98 21.01
N LEU A 207 -5.74 -1.85 21.34
CA LEU A 207 -4.55 -1.66 22.15
C LEU A 207 -3.29 -2.41 21.66
N SER A 208 -3.30 -3.13 20.54
CA SER A 208 -2.06 -3.61 19.94
C SER A 208 -1.21 -2.44 19.46
N LEU A 209 0.12 -2.56 19.59
CA LEU A 209 1.06 -1.56 19.07
C LEU A 209 1.08 -1.55 17.54
N HIS A 210 1.26 -0.38 16.97
CA HIS A 210 1.51 -0.19 15.54
C HIS A 210 2.90 -0.74 15.19
N ARG A 211 3.01 -1.36 14.01
CA ARG A 211 4.22 -2.09 13.60
C ARG A 211 5.50 -1.25 13.49
N ARG A 212 5.37 0.06 13.28
CA ARG A 212 6.53 0.98 13.09
C ARG A 212 6.52 2.19 13.99
N ARG A 213 5.35 2.60 14.48
CA ARG A 213 5.18 3.80 15.30
C ARG A 213 5.09 3.38 16.77
N ASN A 214 5.49 4.26 17.67
CA ASN A 214 5.25 4.06 19.09
C ASN A 214 3.83 4.53 19.47
N LEU A 215 2.83 3.95 18.81
CA LEU A 215 1.41 4.22 18.99
C LEU A 215 0.68 2.88 19.18
N CYS A 216 -0.37 2.86 19.98
CA CYS A 216 -1.28 1.72 20.14
C CYS A 216 -2.62 1.98 19.44
N CYS A 217 -3.31 0.92 19.07
CA CYS A 217 -4.58 1.02 18.37
C CYS A 217 -5.72 1.36 19.34
N VAL A 218 -6.22 2.59 19.37
CA VAL A 218 -7.29 2.98 20.31
C VAL A 218 -8.67 2.91 19.66
N CYS A 219 -9.69 2.67 20.48
CA CYS A 219 -11.09 2.64 20.05
C CYS A 219 -11.81 3.89 20.55
N LEU A 220 -12.74 4.37 19.73
CA LEU A 220 -13.52 5.59 19.93
C LEU A 220 -14.99 5.28 19.62
N LYS A 221 -15.91 5.97 20.30
CA LYS A 221 -17.30 6.07 19.84
C LYS A 221 -17.50 7.28 18.93
N PRO A 222 -18.54 7.28 18.08
CA PRO A 222 -18.84 8.38 17.15
C PRO A 222 -18.82 9.78 17.77
N ASP A 223 -19.37 9.92 18.98
CA ASP A 223 -19.46 11.18 19.74
C ASP A 223 -18.09 11.68 20.24
N GLU A 224 -17.05 10.86 20.20
CA GLU A 224 -15.70 11.22 20.61
C GLU A 224 -14.84 11.73 19.44
N LEU A 225 -15.31 11.63 18.19
CA LEU A 225 -14.53 12.02 17.00
C LEU A 225 -14.08 13.49 17.04
N ASP A 226 -14.91 14.39 17.57
CA ASP A 226 -14.60 15.82 17.69
C ASP A 226 -13.50 16.15 18.70
N SER A 227 -13.32 15.26 19.69
CA SER A 227 -12.34 15.44 20.77
C SER A 227 -11.07 14.61 20.55
N PHE A 228 -11.03 13.81 19.48
CA PHE A 228 -9.92 12.90 19.23
C PHE A 228 -8.65 13.69 18.88
N GLU A 229 -7.55 13.30 19.50
CA GLU A 229 -6.20 13.77 19.18
C GLU A 229 -5.28 12.55 19.09
N VAL A 230 -4.23 12.61 18.25
CA VAL A 230 -3.35 11.46 17.98
C VAL A 230 -2.66 10.95 19.26
N GLU A 231 -2.43 11.82 20.24
CA GLU A 231 -1.86 11.53 21.54
C GLU A 231 -2.66 10.49 22.34
N TRP A 232 -3.96 10.33 22.05
CA TRP A 232 -4.78 9.27 22.66
C TRP A 232 -4.18 7.89 22.39
N ALA A 233 -3.44 7.72 21.29
CA ALA A 233 -2.78 6.48 20.93
C ALA A 233 -1.40 6.28 21.60
N ASN A 234 -0.96 7.15 22.51
CA ASN A 234 0.31 6.97 23.24
C ASN A 234 0.25 5.71 24.14
N PRO A 235 1.12 4.70 23.94
CA PRO A 235 1.10 3.46 24.73
C PRO A 235 1.28 3.66 26.24
N GLU A 236 1.90 4.75 26.68
CA GLU A 236 2.13 5.02 28.11
C GLU A 236 0.92 5.65 28.80
N CYS A 237 0.04 6.33 28.06
CA CYS A 237 -1.10 7.08 28.60
C CYS A 237 -2.28 7.11 27.61
N PHE A 238 -2.63 5.96 27.05
CA PHE A 238 -3.65 5.89 26.02
C PHE A 238 -5.04 6.26 26.53
N LYS A 239 -5.89 6.80 25.65
CA LYS A 239 -7.33 6.97 25.88
C LYS A 239 -8.09 6.06 24.93
N HIS A 240 -8.79 5.08 25.50
CA HIS A 240 -9.47 4.01 24.78
C HIS A 240 -10.87 3.83 25.35
N ASN A 241 -11.87 3.76 24.47
CA ASN A 241 -13.25 3.52 24.88
C ASN A 241 -13.59 2.02 24.80
N PRO A 242 -13.78 1.32 25.95
CA PRO A 242 -14.09 -0.12 25.97
C PRO A 242 -15.51 -0.45 25.48
N ASP A 243 -16.38 0.55 25.30
CA ASP A 243 -17.74 0.36 24.80
C ASP A 243 -17.78 0.04 23.29
N TRP A 244 -16.63 -0.10 22.62
CA TRP A 244 -16.55 -0.64 21.26
C TRP A 244 -17.23 -2.01 21.13
N LYS A 245 -17.37 -2.73 22.25
CA LYS A 245 -18.05 -4.04 22.37
C LYS A 245 -19.57 -3.95 22.39
N ARG A 246 -20.16 -2.76 22.54
CA ARG A 246 -21.61 -2.57 22.61
C ARG A 246 -22.23 -2.71 21.22
N TYR A 247 -23.35 -3.42 21.15
CA TYR A 247 -24.16 -3.60 19.94
C TYR A 247 -25.63 -3.79 20.30
N VAL A 248 -26.50 -3.64 19.30
CA VAL A 248 -27.93 -3.95 19.37
C VAL A 248 -28.24 -4.94 18.26
N GLU A 249 -28.70 -6.14 18.62
CA GLU A 249 -29.11 -7.16 17.64
C GLU A 249 -30.32 -6.66 16.84
N GLY A 250 -30.29 -6.86 15.52
CA GLY A 250 -31.31 -6.40 14.58
C GLY A 250 -31.13 -4.96 14.09
N GLU A 251 -30.24 -4.16 14.69
CA GLU A 251 -30.01 -2.76 14.30
C GLU A 251 -29.51 -2.65 12.84
N GLY A 252 -28.76 -3.64 12.37
CA GLY A 252 -28.17 -3.63 11.02
C GLY A 252 -29.01 -4.31 9.93
N ASP A 253 -30.19 -4.86 10.26
CA ASP A 253 -30.89 -5.80 9.38
C ASP A 253 -31.42 -5.14 8.10
N ASP A 254 -32.13 -4.01 8.23
CA ASP A 254 -32.69 -3.29 7.08
C ASP A 254 -31.58 -2.83 6.13
N ALA A 255 -30.51 -2.26 6.69
CA ALA A 255 -29.34 -1.81 5.94
C ALA A 255 -28.62 -2.98 5.26
N ALA A 256 -28.50 -4.15 5.91
CA ALA A 256 -27.94 -5.35 5.30
C ALA A 256 -28.76 -5.84 4.11
N ILE A 257 -30.08 -5.90 4.25
CA ILE A 257 -31.00 -6.35 3.20
C ILE A 257 -30.96 -5.37 2.02
N GLU A 258 -30.99 -4.06 2.27
CA GLU A 258 -30.88 -3.03 1.23
C GLU A 258 -29.55 -3.13 0.49
N ALA A 259 -28.43 -3.23 1.24
CA ALA A 259 -27.10 -3.32 0.67
C ALA A 259 -26.90 -4.59 -0.17
N ILE A 260 -27.38 -5.75 0.30
CA ILE A 260 -27.30 -7.01 -0.47
C ILE A 260 -28.09 -6.90 -1.78
N LYS A 261 -29.30 -6.33 -1.75
CA LYS A 261 -30.11 -6.12 -2.97
C LYS A 261 -29.40 -5.22 -3.97
N ALA A 262 -28.68 -4.21 -3.50
CA ALA A 262 -27.96 -3.26 -4.36
C ALA A 262 -26.63 -3.81 -4.90
N VAL A 263 -25.84 -4.51 -4.07
CA VAL A 263 -24.45 -4.90 -4.38
C VAL A 263 -24.32 -6.36 -4.82
N GLY A 264 -25.14 -7.26 -4.27
CA GLY A 264 -25.20 -8.67 -4.65
C GLY A 264 -24.22 -9.62 -3.92
N GLY A 265 -23.59 -9.18 -2.82
CA GLY A 265 -22.70 -10.03 -2.01
C GLY A 265 -21.21 -9.94 -2.35
N TYR A 266 -20.41 -10.79 -1.70
CA TYR A 266 -18.96 -10.80 -1.80
C TYR A 266 -18.49 -11.36 -3.14
N ARG A 267 -17.84 -10.53 -3.94
CA ARG A 267 -17.42 -10.89 -5.31
C ARG A 267 -16.32 -11.95 -5.36
N GLY A 268 -15.57 -12.13 -4.27
CA GLY A 268 -14.45 -13.08 -4.19
C GLY A 268 -14.87 -14.55 -4.21
N TRP A 269 -16.17 -14.88 -4.08
CA TRP A 269 -16.65 -16.26 -4.18
C TRP A 269 -16.40 -16.91 -5.55
N LEU A 270 -16.53 -16.12 -6.62
CA LEU A 270 -16.60 -16.65 -7.99
C LEU A 270 -15.24 -16.68 -8.71
N ASN A 271 -14.29 -15.83 -8.31
CA ASN A 271 -12.94 -15.79 -8.88
C ASN A 271 -11.96 -15.09 -7.91
N ALA A 272 -10.89 -15.78 -7.52
CA ALA A 272 -9.84 -15.23 -6.65
C ALA A 272 -9.11 -14.00 -7.24
N ASP A 273 -9.15 -13.85 -8.56
CA ASP A 273 -8.50 -12.78 -9.34
C ASP A 273 -9.42 -11.60 -9.68
N ALA A 274 -10.74 -11.69 -9.48
CA ALA A 274 -11.69 -10.62 -9.79
C ALA A 274 -11.89 -9.65 -8.61
N ARG A 275 -10.79 -9.23 -7.96
CA ARG A 275 -10.80 -8.33 -6.79
C ARG A 275 -11.01 -6.87 -7.21
N VAL A 276 -12.16 -6.58 -7.82
CA VAL A 276 -12.58 -5.18 -8.05
C VAL A 276 -12.94 -4.60 -6.68
N ARG A 277 -12.02 -3.85 -6.08
CA ARG A 277 -12.25 -3.15 -4.81
C ARG A 277 -12.70 -1.72 -5.07
N THR A 278 -13.70 -1.28 -4.34
CA THR A 278 -14.08 0.13 -4.32
C THR A 278 -13.04 0.91 -3.54
N VAL A 279 -12.44 1.88 -4.22
CA VAL A 279 -11.43 2.78 -3.67
C VAL A 279 -11.86 4.21 -3.97
N ILE A 280 -11.91 5.04 -2.93
CA ILE A 280 -12.13 6.48 -3.06
C ILE A 280 -10.87 7.19 -2.56
N SER A 281 -10.26 7.97 -3.44
CA SER A 281 -9.12 8.82 -3.13
C SER A 281 -9.19 10.03 -4.04
N ALA A 282 -8.40 11.06 -3.74
CA ALA A 282 -8.21 12.17 -4.66
C ALA A 282 -7.85 11.61 -6.06
N PRO A 283 -8.39 12.20 -7.16
CA PRO A 283 -7.96 11.83 -8.49
C PRO A 283 -6.44 12.03 -8.53
N LYS A 284 -5.72 10.93 -8.78
CA LYS A 284 -4.28 11.03 -9.02
C LYS A 284 -4.15 11.97 -10.22
N LYS A 285 -3.51 13.14 -10.02
CA LYS A 285 -2.93 13.86 -11.17
C LYS A 285 -2.09 12.82 -11.90
N ASP A 286 -2.45 12.51 -13.14
CA ASP A 286 -1.87 11.42 -13.91
C ASP A 286 -0.35 11.36 -13.73
N GLY A 287 0.08 10.30 -13.08
CA GLY A 287 1.43 10.16 -12.55
C GLY A 287 1.57 8.85 -11.82
N LEU A 288 1.62 7.77 -12.61
CA LEU A 288 1.91 6.41 -12.17
C LEU A 288 2.98 6.36 -11.06
N GLY A 289 2.67 5.58 -10.02
CA GLY A 289 3.43 5.55 -8.78
C GLY A 289 4.76 4.85 -8.93
N TYR A 290 5.83 5.49 -8.44
CA TYR A 290 7.02 4.81 -7.94
C TYR A 290 7.66 5.68 -6.85
N GLY A 291 7.69 5.14 -5.63
CA GLY A 291 8.64 5.48 -4.56
C GLY A 291 8.39 6.77 -3.78
N ARG A 292 7.99 6.63 -2.51
CA ARG A 292 8.29 7.62 -1.46
C ARG A 292 9.81 7.83 -1.41
N ASP A 293 10.28 8.93 -1.97
CA ASP A 293 11.56 9.56 -1.68
C ASP A 293 11.49 11.02 -2.18
N LEU A 294 10.45 11.75 -1.76
CA LEU A 294 10.46 13.22 -1.83
C LEU A 294 11.23 13.69 -0.61
N ARG A 295 12.54 13.86 -0.77
CA ARG A 295 13.26 14.84 0.06
C ARG A 295 12.80 16.20 -0.42
N GLU A 296 12.38 17.05 0.51
CA GLU A 296 11.87 18.40 0.25
C GLU A 296 12.69 19.10 -0.85
N GLY A 297 12.03 19.41 -1.97
CA GLY A 297 12.56 20.25 -3.06
C GLY A 297 13.50 19.59 -4.10
N GLY A 298 13.79 18.28 -4.05
CA GLY A 298 14.77 17.64 -4.94
C GLY A 298 14.21 16.81 -6.10
N ILE A 299 14.98 16.67 -7.20
CA ILE A 299 14.73 15.66 -8.24
C ILE A 299 14.99 14.26 -7.65
N GLY A 300 14.01 13.36 -7.73
CA GLY A 300 14.13 12.00 -7.22
C GLY A 300 15.15 11.14 -7.98
N ARG A 301 15.73 10.15 -7.29
CA ARG A 301 16.74 9.20 -7.84
C ARG A 301 16.27 8.48 -9.10
N PHE A 302 14.98 8.20 -9.20
CA PHE A 302 14.36 7.56 -10.35
C PHE A 302 14.35 8.49 -11.57
N GLN A 303 13.99 9.77 -11.38
CA GLN A 303 14.02 10.79 -12.42
C GLN A 303 15.47 11.04 -12.89
N VAL A 304 16.43 11.11 -11.97
CA VAL A 304 17.86 11.24 -12.33
C VAL A 304 18.35 10.03 -13.13
N MET A 305 17.96 8.81 -12.75
CA MET A 305 18.32 7.59 -13.49
C MET A 305 17.72 7.61 -14.90
N ALA A 306 16.44 7.94 -15.04
CA ALA A 306 15.75 7.98 -16.32
C ALA A 306 16.37 9.05 -17.25
N LEU A 307 16.63 10.25 -16.72
CA LEU A 307 17.25 11.35 -17.46
C LEU A 307 18.64 10.97 -17.98
N LEU A 308 19.51 10.45 -17.11
CA LEU A 308 20.88 10.10 -17.49
C LEU A 308 20.93 8.92 -18.46
N GLN A 309 20.05 7.92 -18.33
CA GLN A 309 19.99 6.80 -19.27
C GLN A 309 19.43 7.23 -20.63
N ALA A 310 18.44 8.14 -20.65
CA ALA A 310 17.96 8.72 -21.90
C ALA A 310 19.08 9.54 -22.59
N ALA A 311 19.74 10.44 -21.86
CA ALA A 311 20.83 11.25 -22.39
C ALA A 311 22.01 10.37 -22.89
N ARG A 312 22.33 9.28 -22.19
CA ARG A 312 23.31 8.27 -22.60
C ARG A 312 22.93 7.61 -23.93
N TYR A 313 21.69 7.15 -24.05
CA TYR A 313 21.20 6.54 -25.28
C TYR A 313 21.25 7.53 -26.46
N TYR A 314 20.81 8.77 -26.23
CA TYR A 314 20.84 9.82 -27.23
C TYR A 314 22.27 10.12 -27.70
N LEU A 315 23.24 10.21 -26.80
CA LEU A 315 24.65 10.42 -27.17
C LEU A 315 25.25 9.29 -28.02
N LEU A 316 24.76 8.06 -27.85
CA LEU A 316 25.27 6.89 -28.55
C LEU A 316 24.58 6.63 -29.89
N THR A 317 23.34 7.10 -30.06
CA THR A 317 22.48 6.71 -31.20
C THR A 317 21.89 7.89 -31.98
N GLY A 318 21.78 9.07 -31.37
CA GLY A 318 21.17 10.28 -31.96
C GLY A 318 19.63 10.29 -32.00
N ASP A 319 18.95 9.26 -31.49
CA ASP A 319 17.49 9.13 -31.55
C ASP A 319 16.85 9.56 -30.21
N LEU A 320 16.12 10.68 -30.22
CA LEU A 320 15.55 11.29 -29.01
C LEU A 320 14.34 10.51 -28.48
N ASP A 321 13.48 10.02 -29.34
CA ASP A 321 12.26 9.32 -28.93
C ASP A 321 12.63 7.96 -28.33
N LYS A 322 13.55 7.23 -28.98
CA LYS A 322 14.06 5.99 -28.41
C LYS A 322 14.89 6.23 -27.15
N ALA A 323 15.58 7.36 -27.03
CA ALA A 323 16.27 7.74 -25.81
C ALA A 323 15.31 7.86 -24.62
N LYS A 324 14.19 8.56 -24.78
CA LYS A 324 13.15 8.70 -23.75
C LYS A 324 12.58 7.34 -23.34
N SER A 325 12.22 6.52 -24.34
CA SER A 325 11.74 5.15 -24.14
C SER A 325 12.76 4.29 -23.37
N PHE A 326 14.04 4.33 -23.77
CA PHE A 326 15.13 3.59 -23.13
C PHE A 326 15.37 4.06 -21.70
N GLY A 327 15.44 5.38 -21.47
CA GLY A 327 15.68 5.96 -20.16
C GLY A 327 14.64 5.55 -19.13
N LEU A 328 13.36 5.63 -19.48
CA LEU A 328 12.27 5.18 -18.62
C LEU A 328 12.36 3.68 -18.35
N ASN A 329 12.55 2.87 -19.39
CA ASN A 329 12.67 1.42 -19.27
C ASN A 329 13.81 0.99 -18.34
N ARG A 330 14.98 1.63 -18.44
CA ARG A 330 16.13 1.34 -17.57
C ARG A 330 15.91 1.78 -16.14
N ALA A 331 15.30 2.94 -15.90
CA ALA A 331 14.95 3.36 -14.54
C ALA A 331 14.01 2.35 -13.85
N ILE A 332 13.02 1.82 -14.58
CA ILE A 332 12.13 0.75 -14.10
C ILE A 332 12.92 -0.54 -13.81
N PHE A 333 13.79 -0.96 -14.74
CA PHE A 333 14.63 -2.14 -14.57
C PHE A 333 15.52 -2.06 -13.32
N TYR A 334 16.20 -0.95 -13.08
CA TYR A 334 17.04 -0.77 -11.89
C TYR A 334 16.22 -0.69 -10.59
N ALA A 335 15.03 -0.07 -10.63
CA ALA A 335 14.11 -0.06 -9.51
C ALA A 335 13.61 -1.48 -9.14
N TRP A 336 13.34 -2.30 -10.16
CA TRP A 336 12.99 -3.73 -10.00
C TRP A 336 14.18 -4.54 -9.48
N ALA A 337 15.35 -4.43 -10.11
CA ALA A 337 16.56 -5.17 -9.73
C ALA A 337 16.98 -4.89 -8.27
N LYS A 338 16.81 -3.67 -7.78
CA LYS A 338 17.06 -3.31 -6.37
C LYS A 338 16.14 -4.05 -5.39
N ARG A 339 14.90 -4.35 -5.78
CA ARG A 339 13.92 -5.08 -4.95
C ARG A 339 14.11 -6.59 -4.98
N HIS A 340 14.74 -7.12 -6.04
CA HIS A 340 14.91 -8.56 -6.26
C HIS A 340 16.37 -9.06 -6.19
N GLY A 341 17.34 -8.17 -5.95
CA GLY A 341 18.79 -8.38 -6.01
C GLY A 341 19.44 -9.26 -4.93
N GLY A 342 18.75 -10.30 -4.46
CA GLY A 342 19.33 -11.42 -3.71
C GLY A 342 19.25 -12.76 -4.45
N LYS A 343 18.70 -12.79 -5.67
CA LYS A 343 18.63 -13.98 -6.52
C LYS A 343 19.22 -13.67 -7.89
N THR A 344 20.14 -14.54 -8.33
CA THR A 344 20.75 -14.53 -9.66
C THR A 344 19.68 -14.36 -10.75
N PRO A 345 19.92 -13.57 -11.81
CA PRO A 345 19.00 -13.54 -12.95
C PRO A 345 18.85 -14.96 -13.51
N PRO A 346 17.65 -15.36 -13.98
CA PRO A 346 17.49 -16.66 -14.60
C PRO A 346 18.45 -16.77 -15.79
N LYS A 347 19.33 -17.79 -15.73
CA LYS A 347 20.19 -18.17 -16.86
C LYS A 347 19.29 -18.56 -18.04
N LYS A 348 19.62 -18.00 -19.21
CA LYS A 348 19.34 -18.50 -20.57
C LYS A 348 17.96 -19.17 -20.76
N ILE A 349 17.01 -18.43 -21.33
CA ILE A 349 15.95 -19.07 -22.12
C ILE A 349 16.60 -19.53 -23.42
N THR A 350 17.25 -20.70 -23.40
CA THR A 350 17.45 -21.47 -24.63
C THR A 350 16.09 -21.98 -25.07
N CYS A 351 15.66 -21.58 -26.26
CA CYS A 351 14.48 -22.10 -26.95
C CYS A 351 14.44 -23.63 -26.86
N ALA A 352 13.48 -24.15 -26.10
CA ALA A 352 12.96 -25.49 -26.27
C ALA A 352 11.48 -25.36 -26.65
N ARG A 353 11.12 -26.13 -27.67
CA ARG A 353 9.91 -26.09 -28.49
C ARG A 353 8.65 -26.52 -27.74
N ASP A 354 7.52 -25.97 -28.23
CA ASP A 354 6.14 -26.54 -28.26
C ASP A 354 5.40 -26.66 -26.91
N SER A 355 4.16 -26.19 -26.67
CA SER A 355 3.03 -25.78 -27.52
C SER A 355 1.99 -24.93 -26.74
N ALA A 356 1.10 -24.26 -27.50
CA ALA A 356 -0.28 -23.84 -27.18
C ALA A 356 -0.58 -22.40 -26.69
N ALA A 357 -0.76 -21.52 -27.69
CA ALA A 357 -1.83 -20.52 -27.87
C ALA A 357 -2.10 -19.43 -26.82
N GLY A 358 -1.51 -18.25 -27.08
CA GLY A 358 -1.92 -16.93 -26.61
C GLY A 358 -0.86 -15.92 -27.08
N SER A 359 -1.22 -14.93 -27.90
CA SER A 359 -0.31 -14.14 -28.76
C SER A 359 0.92 -13.52 -28.07
N ALA A 360 2.05 -14.22 -28.03
CA ALA A 360 3.34 -13.64 -27.65
C ALA A 360 3.95 -12.94 -28.88
N SER A 361 3.81 -11.62 -28.94
CA SER A 361 4.59 -10.79 -29.86
C SER A 361 6.08 -11.02 -29.59
N LYS A 362 6.80 -11.60 -30.55
CA LYS A 362 8.26 -11.79 -30.47
C LYS A 362 8.94 -10.44 -30.18
N GLU A 363 9.39 -10.24 -28.94
CA GLU A 363 10.21 -9.09 -28.53
C GLU A 363 11.63 -9.28 -29.10
N ARG A 364 12.25 -8.20 -29.57
CA ARG A 364 13.59 -8.20 -30.17
C ARG A 364 14.60 -7.75 -29.11
N GLU A 365 15.67 -8.51 -28.91
CA GLU A 365 16.76 -8.11 -28.01
C GLU A 365 17.58 -6.98 -28.65
N PHE A 366 17.80 -5.92 -27.88
CA PHE A 366 18.62 -4.78 -28.25
C PHE A 366 19.78 -4.64 -27.26
N HIS A 367 20.96 -4.40 -27.80
CA HIS A 367 22.19 -4.28 -27.03
C HIS A 367 22.71 -2.83 -27.10
N LEU A 368 22.75 -2.16 -25.95
CA LEU A 368 23.47 -0.91 -25.79
C LEU A 368 24.80 -1.19 -25.08
N GLY A 369 25.81 -1.62 -25.85
CA GLY A 369 27.06 -2.12 -25.29
C GLY A 369 26.88 -3.49 -24.64
N ASP A 370 27.14 -3.61 -23.34
CA ASP A 370 26.92 -4.84 -22.56
C ASP A 370 25.50 -4.94 -21.97
N GLU A 371 24.67 -3.90 -22.11
CA GLU A 371 23.32 -3.85 -21.54
C GLU A 371 22.27 -4.38 -22.53
N VAL A 372 21.50 -5.38 -22.09
CA VAL A 372 20.40 -5.98 -22.88
C VAL A 372 19.07 -5.36 -22.47
N ALA A 373 18.30 -4.93 -23.47
CA ALA A 373 16.92 -4.45 -23.33
C ALA A 373 16.03 -5.11 -24.38
N LEU A 374 14.74 -5.29 -24.05
CA LEU A 374 13.76 -5.87 -24.96
C LEU A 374 13.03 -4.76 -25.69
N MET A 375 12.86 -4.91 -27.00
CA MET A 375 12.10 -4.00 -27.85
C MET A 375 10.84 -4.70 -28.37
N SER A 376 9.73 -3.99 -28.35
CA SER A 376 8.49 -4.43 -28.96
C SER A 376 8.57 -4.36 -30.49
N LYS A 377 7.57 -4.92 -31.16
CA LYS A 377 7.41 -4.81 -32.62
C LYS A 377 7.24 -3.37 -33.09
N ASN A 378 6.76 -2.49 -32.21
CA ASN A 378 6.55 -1.07 -32.50
C ASN A 378 7.83 -0.24 -32.34
N GLY A 379 8.97 -0.88 -32.01
CA GLY A 379 10.26 -0.21 -31.89
C GLY A 379 10.50 0.48 -30.55
N TRP A 380 9.64 0.27 -29.56
CA TRP A 380 9.76 0.82 -28.21
C TRP A 380 10.35 -0.18 -27.24
N PHE A 381 11.06 0.29 -26.23
CA PHE A 381 11.56 -0.59 -25.17
C PHE A 381 10.40 -1.08 -24.30
N ALA A 382 10.45 -2.36 -23.92
CA ALA A 382 9.41 -3.02 -23.14
C ALA A 382 10.02 -3.79 -21.96
N ILE A 383 9.28 -3.90 -20.87
CA ILE A 383 9.62 -4.76 -19.73
C ILE A 383 8.33 -5.32 -19.13
N GLY A 384 8.29 -6.63 -18.90
CA GLY A 384 7.10 -7.30 -18.35
C GLY A 384 5.85 -7.21 -19.25
N GLY A 385 6.03 -7.12 -20.58
CA GLY A 385 4.93 -7.01 -21.54
C GLY A 385 4.32 -5.61 -21.70
N GLN A 386 4.82 -4.60 -20.98
CA GLN A 386 4.40 -3.21 -21.12
C GLN A 386 5.43 -2.43 -21.94
N GLU A 387 4.99 -1.69 -22.97
CA GLU A 387 5.82 -0.74 -23.73
C GLU A 387 6.06 0.55 -22.95
N GLN A 388 7.24 1.15 -23.08
CA GLN A 388 7.59 2.44 -22.50
C GLN A 388 7.71 3.45 -23.63
N ARG A 389 6.72 4.31 -23.79
CA ARG A 389 6.68 5.28 -24.88
C ARG A 389 7.38 6.59 -24.51
N PRO A 390 7.80 7.41 -25.49
CA PRO A 390 8.35 8.73 -25.22
C PRO A 390 7.39 9.62 -24.40
N GLU A 391 6.09 9.50 -24.64
CA GLU A 391 5.05 10.25 -23.92
C GLU A 391 4.94 9.81 -22.45
N ASP A 392 5.21 8.53 -22.16
CA ASP A 392 5.26 8.01 -20.79
C ASP A 392 6.46 8.61 -20.04
N TYR A 393 7.59 8.77 -20.73
CA TYR A 393 8.75 9.44 -20.16
C TYR A 393 8.46 10.93 -19.91
N ASP A 394 7.82 11.63 -20.86
CA ASP A 394 7.53 13.06 -20.70
C ASP A 394 6.55 13.30 -19.55
N SER A 395 5.53 12.46 -19.43
CA SER A 395 4.55 12.54 -18.34
C SER A 395 5.13 12.19 -16.96
N GLN A 396 6.01 11.18 -16.87
CA GLN A 396 6.49 10.66 -15.58
C GLN A 396 7.82 11.26 -15.12
N ILE A 397 8.69 11.62 -16.07
CA ILE A 397 10.06 12.07 -15.83
C ILE A 397 10.16 13.56 -16.12
N ALA A 398 9.88 13.99 -17.35
CA ALA A 398 10.11 15.38 -17.76
C ALA A 398 9.28 16.36 -16.92
N LYS A 399 7.96 16.14 -16.78
CA LYS A 399 7.08 16.99 -15.95
C LYS A 399 7.54 17.12 -14.49
N ARG A 400 8.11 16.06 -13.90
CA ARG A 400 8.58 16.06 -12.51
C ARG A 400 9.94 16.72 -12.33
N ILE A 401 10.78 16.70 -13.36
CA ILE A 401 12.01 17.48 -13.39
C ILE A 401 11.63 18.96 -13.57
N ASP A 402 10.70 19.25 -14.48
CA ASP A 402 10.23 20.59 -14.82
C ASP A 402 9.62 21.35 -13.64
N SER A 403 9.00 20.63 -12.68
CA SER A 403 8.52 21.23 -11.42
C SER A 403 9.63 21.75 -10.50
N VAL A 404 10.90 21.42 -10.76
CA VAL A 404 12.07 21.85 -9.97
C VAL A 404 13.04 22.70 -10.80
N VAL A 405 13.29 22.31 -12.05
CA VAL A 405 14.16 23.01 -13.02
C VAL A 405 13.63 22.75 -14.42
N ARG A 406 13.70 23.73 -15.32
CA ARG A 406 13.27 23.54 -16.71
C ARG A 406 13.91 22.28 -17.31
N TYR A 407 13.10 21.41 -17.88
CA TYR A 407 13.56 20.12 -18.39
C TYR A 407 14.67 20.27 -19.44
N GLY A 408 14.59 21.30 -20.29
CA GLY A 408 15.63 21.62 -21.27
C GLY A 408 17.00 21.85 -20.63
N ASP A 409 17.06 22.64 -19.56
CA ASP A 409 18.29 22.92 -18.83
C ASP A 409 18.86 21.65 -18.17
N ALA A 410 17.99 20.81 -17.61
CA ALA A 410 18.39 19.52 -17.04
C ALA A 410 18.89 18.53 -18.10
N TRP A 411 18.26 18.50 -19.27
CA TRP A 411 18.65 17.67 -20.41
C TRP A 411 20.02 18.06 -20.94
N GLU A 412 20.25 19.35 -21.18
CA GLU A 412 21.54 19.87 -21.63
C GLU A 412 22.64 19.58 -20.61
N ALA A 413 22.37 19.83 -19.33
CA ALA A 413 23.33 19.56 -18.26
C ALA A 413 23.66 18.07 -18.14
N ALA A 414 22.69 17.18 -18.35
CA ALA A 414 22.92 15.74 -18.43
C ALA A 414 23.81 15.37 -19.62
N ILE A 415 23.58 15.94 -20.81
CA ILE A 415 24.41 15.73 -22.00
C ILE A 415 25.85 16.22 -21.78
N GLU A 416 26.03 17.43 -21.26
CA GLU A 416 27.36 18.00 -20.95
C GLU A 416 28.11 17.18 -19.90
N TYR A 417 27.39 16.68 -18.89
CA TYR A 417 27.96 15.80 -17.87
C TYR A 417 28.45 14.49 -18.48
N LEU A 418 27.63 13.85 -19.32
CA LEU A 418 27.94 12.56 -19.93
C LEU A 418 29.09 12.63 -20.95
N LYS A 419 29.27 13.76 -21.64
CA LYS A 419 30.40 13.98 -22.57
C LYS A 419 31.78 13.91 -21.92
N ARG A 420 31.87 14.01 -20.59
CA ARG A 420 33.13 13.92 -19.83
C ARG A 420 33.63 12.48 -19.68
N PHE A 421 32.79 11.50 -19.98
CA PHE A 421 33.10 10.08 -19.83
C PHE A 421 33.44 9.47 -21.18
N SER A 422 34.31 8.46 -21.18
CA SER A 422 34.68 7.75 -22.40
C SER A 422 33.49 6.96 -22.97
N ARG A 423 33.51 6.71 -24.28
CA ARG A 423 32.51 5.85 -24.93
C ARG A 423 32.45 4.46 -24.30
N GLU A 424 33.56 3.94 -23.78
CA GLU A 424 33.61 2.66 -23.08
C GLU A 424 32.82 2.69 -21.76
N THR A 425 32.98 3.73 -20.96
CA THR A 425 32.21 3.91 -19.71
C THR A 425 30.72 4.06 -20.01
N LEU A 426 30.36 4.74 -21.10
CA LEU A 426 28.97 4.86 -21.54
C LEU A 426 28.42 3.58 -22.19
N LEU A 427 29.23 2.65 -22.66
CA LEU A 427 28.75 1.37 -23.20
C LEU A 427 28.63 0.30 -22.12
N SER A 428 29.34 0.43 -21.00
CA SER A 428 29.24 -0.54 -19.90
C SER A 428 28.19 -0.18 -18.85
N GLN A 429 27.26 -1.09 -18.61
CA GLN A 429 26.19 -1.02 -17.62
C GLN A 429 26.75 -0.79 -16.21
N GLN A 430 27.76 -1.57 -15.82
CA GLN A 430 28.33 -1.51 -14.48
C GLN A 430 29.14 -0.22 -14.26
N LYS A 431 29.95 0.19 -15.25
CA LYS A 431 30.73 1.42 -15.16
C LYS A 431 29.81 2.64 -15.16
N PHE A 432 28.78 2.66 -16.01
CA PHE A 432 27.78 3.72 -16.01
C PHE A 432 27.10 3.86 -14.63
N PHE A 433 26.68 2.75 -14.02
CA PHE A 433 26.03 2.81 -12.71
C PHE A 433 26.96 3.37 -11.62
N LYS A 434 28.20 2.87 -11.53
CA LYS A 434 29.15 3.21 -10.46
C LYS A 434 29.85 4.56 -10.66
N GLU A 435 30.29 4.86 -11.87
CA GLU A 435 31.14 6.03 -12.16
C GLU A 435 30.33 7.25 -12.60
N VAL A 436 29.15 7.04 -13.18
CA VAL A 436 28.33 8.12 -13.76
C VAL A 436 27.10 8.38 -12.90
N TYR A 437 26.27 7.38 -12.61
CA TYR A 437 25.02 7.61 -11.90
C TYR A 437 25.21 7.77 -10.38
N GLU A 438 25.89 6.84 -9.72
CA GLU A 438 26.02 6.81 -8.26
C GLU A 438 26.60 8.10 -7.64
N PRO A 439 27.60 8.79 -8.25
CA PRO A 439 28.16 10.02 -7.68
C PRO A 439 27.20 11.23 -7.67
N VAL A 440 26.20 11.23 -8.55
CA VAL A 440 25.26 12.37 -8.75
C VAL A 440 23.81 12.04 -8.40
N ARG A 441 23.47 10.78 -8.11
CA ARG A 441 22.09 10.30 -7.89
C ARG A 441 21.30 11.06 -6.82
N ASP A 442 21.99 11.62 -5.82
CA ASP A 442 21.41 12.31 -4.66
C ASP A 442 21.61 13.83 -4.69
N SER A 443 22.41 14.33 -5.63
CA SER A 443 22.88 15.73 -5.64
C SER A 443 23.04 16.24 -7.07
N PHE A 444 22.16 15.83 -7.98
CA PHE A 444 22.24 16.18 -9.41
C PHE A 444 22.15 17.70 -9.61
N LEU A 445 21.20 18.35 -8.93
CA LEU A 445 21.03 19.81 -8.96
C LEU A 445 22.32 20.54 -8.52
N GLU A 446 22.89 20.13 -7.40
CA GLU A 446 24.09 20.76 -6.84
C GLU A 446 25.36 20.46 -7.64
N LYS A 447 25.55 19.25 -8.18
CA LYS A 447 26.83 18.87 -8.80
C LYS A 447 26.88 19.07 -10.31
N VAL A 448 25.72 19.03 -10.97
CA VAL A 448 25.62 19.05 -12.43
C VAL A 448 25.06 20.38 -12.92
N LEU A 449 24.03 20.93 -12.26
CA LEU A 449 23.45 22.23 -12.64
C LEU A 449 24.21 23.44 -12.06
N SER A 450 24.67 23.41 -10.80
CA SER A 450 25.40 24.56 -10.21
C SER A 450 26.74 24.87 -10.90
N LYS A 451 27.41 23.85 -11.45
CA LYS A 451 28.69 24.01 -12.19
C LYS A 451 28.54 24.76 -13.52
N ARG A 452 27.30 25.04 -13.97
CA ARG A 452 26.99 25.84 -15.15
C ARG A 452 26.94 27.35 -14.85
N GLY A 453 26.80 27.75 -13.57
CA GLY A 453 26.68 29.16 -13.15
C GLY A 453 27.92 30.05 -13.30
N GLY A 454 28.99 29.55 -13.94
CA GLY A 454 30.23 30.30 -14.22
C GLY A 454 30.51 30.57 -15.71
N GLY A 455 29.65 30.14 -16.63
CA GLY A 455 29.84 30.30 -18.07
C GLY A 455 28.77 31.19 -18.68
N LYS A 456 29.19 32.32 -19.25
CA LYS A 456 28.34 33.30 -19.97
C LYS A 456 27.40 32.61 -20.96
N ALA A 457 26.15 33.10 -20.97
CA ALA A 457 25.19 32.89 -22.04
C ALA A 457 25.71 33.53 -23.34
N GLU A 458 26.02 32.71 -24.33
CA GLU A 458 26.07 33.14 -25.73
C GLU A 458 25.42 32.06 -26.61
N GLY A 459 24.31 32.46 -27.25
CA GLY A 459 23.90 31.98 -28.56
C GLY A 459 23.20 30.62 -28.60
N LEU A 460 21.86 30.64 -28.68
CA LEU A 460 21.15 30.32 -29.93
C LEU A 460 19.64 30.40 -29.71
N ALA A 461 19.11 31.60 -29.95
CA ALA A 461 17.78 31.75 -30.48
C ALA A 461 17.77 31.19 -31.91
N GLY A 462 16.84 30.30 -32.20
CA GLY A 462 16.56 29.88 -33.56
C GLY A 462 15.86 28.53 -33.58
N TRP A 463 14.66 28.53 -34.17
CA TRP A 463 13.83 27.40 -34.57
C TRP A 463 12.72 26.99 -33.59
N LEU A 464 11.56 27.60 -33.88
CA LEU A 464 10.20 27.04 -33.81
C LEU A 464 10.16 25.52 -34.05
#